data_AF-A0AA46AF75-F1
#
_entry.id   AF-A0AA46AF75-F1
#
_cell.length_a   1.000
_cell.length_b   1.000
_cell.length_c   1.000
_cell.angle_alpha   90.00
_cell.angle_beta   90.00
_cell.angle_gamma   90.00
#
_symmetry.space_group_name_H-M   'P 1'
#
loop_
_entity.id
_entity.type
_entity.pdbx_description
1 polymer ?
#
loop_
_entity_poly.entity_id
_entity_poly.type
_entity_poly.pdbx_seq_one_letter_code
_entity_poly.pdbx_strand_id
1 'polypeptide(L)'
;MYMGEVSICKILADPTNQLAALKAKTQPYPETLQEAIMKWFLFEASFSLMFVDKAVHQDDLSYVAGHCFRAISSLNQVLFAKNKQYCINEKKAVMMVDQFAIKPVDYKKRVDQIFTLLSKDENQTRQAADMLRDLVAETEKILQSK
;
A
#
# COMPACT_ATOMS: atom_id res chain seq x y z
N MET A 1 0.06 -12.77 1.82
CA MET A 1 1.44 -13.17 2.19
C MET A 1 1.85 -14.45 1.48
N TYR A 2 1.34 -15.65 1.84
CA TYR A 2 1.80 -16.94 1.29
C TYR A 2 1.76 -17.07 -0.24
N MET A 3 0.72 -16.59 -0.92
CA MET A 3 0.65 -16.65 -2.39
C MET A 3 1.76 -15.83 -3.06
N GLY A 4 2.10 -14.66 -2.49
CA GLY A 4 3.18 -13.82 -2.98
C GLY A 4 4.53 -14.49 -2.82
N GLU A 5 4.77 -15.13 -1.67
CA GLU A 5 6.00 -15.91 -1.41
C GLU A 5 6.14 -17.07 -2.40
N VAL A 6 5.07 -17.82 -2.64
CA VAL A 6 5.04 -18.88 -3.68
C VAL A 6 5.31 -18.29 -5.07
N SER A 7 4.75 -17.12 -5.38
CA SER A 7 4.95 -16.46 -6.67
C SER A 7 6.40 -16.01 -6.91
N ILE A 8 7.11 -15.55 -5.88
CA ILE A 8 8.48 -15.04 -6.04
C ILE A 8 9.59 -16.05 -5.69
N CYS A 9 9.26 -17.17 -5.05
CA CYS A 9 10.29 -18.11 -4.61
C CYS A 9 11.09 -18.72 -5.77
N LYS A 10 12.36 -19.06 -5.52
CA LYS A 10 13.15 -19.90 -6.41
C LYS A 10 13.03 -21.34 -5.93
N ILE A 11 12.47 -22.22 -6.77
CA ILE A 11 12.38 -23.66 -6.45
C ILE A 11 13.79 -24.24 -6.55
N LEU A 12 14.30 -24.77 -5.43
CA LEU A 12 15.61 -25.44 -5.37
C LEU A 12 15.47 -26.97 -5.50
N ALA A 13 14.39 -27.54 -4.95
CA ALA A 13 14.04 -28.95 -5.06
C ALA A 13 12.51 -29.09 -5.01
N ASP A 14 11.94 -29.83 -5.96
CA ASP A 14 10.50 -30.13 -6.02
C ASP A 14 10.26 -31.46 -6.75
N PRO A 15 10.68 -32.60 -6.17
CA PRO A 15 10.62 -33.89 -6.84
C PRO A 15 9.19 -34.35 -7.16
N THR A 16 8.18 -33.77 -6.50
CA THR A 16 6.76 -34.09 -6.69
C THR A 16 6.01 -33.03 -7.51
N ASN A 17 6.69 -32.01 -8.01
CA ASN A 17 6.12 -30.88 -8.77
C ASN A 17 5.00 -30.11 -8.03
N GLN A 18 4.91 -30.22 -6.71
CA GLN A 18 3.85 -29.59 -5.93
C GLN A 18 4.05 -28.07 -5.88
N LEU A 19 5.28 -27.60 -5.68
CA LEU A 19 5.58 -26.17 -5.63
C LEU A 19 5.45 -25.54 -7.01
N ALA A 20 5.88 -26.24 -8.07
CA ALA A 20 5.70 -25.80 -9.45
C ALA A 20 4.21 -25.65 -9.79
N ALA A 21 3.38 -26.62 -9.42
CA ALA A 21 1.93 -26.56 -9.63
C ALA A 21 1.27 -25.40 -8.86
N LEU A 22 1.70 -25.12 -7.63
CA LEU A 22 1.21 -23.98 -6.85
C LEU A 22 1.67 -22.65 -7.44
N LYS A 23 2.94 -22.55 -7.85
CA LYS A 23 3.51 -21.34 -8.47
C LYS A 23 2.81 -20.99 -9.79
N ALA A 24 2.47 -22.00 -10.60
CA ALA A 24 1.69 -21.83 -11.82
C ALA A 24 0.32 -21.19 -11.56
N LYS A 25 -0.31 -21.42 -10.41
CA LYS A 25 -1.59 -20.77 -10.04
C LYS A 25 -1.45 -19.28 -9.70
N THR A 26 -0.24 -18.77 -9.57
CA THR A 26 0.02 -17.34 -9.28
C THR A 26 0.18 -16.50 -10.55
N GLN A 27 0.23 -17.14 -11.72
CA GLN A 27 0.44 -16.48 -13.00
C GLN A 27 -0.55 -17.01 -14.07
N PRO A 28 -1.28 -16.14 -14.78
CA PRO A 28 -1.32 -14.69 -14.61
C PRO A 28 -1.87 -14.28 -13.23
N TYR A 29 -1.61 -13.04 -12.80
CA TYR A 29 -2.14 -12.52 -11.54
C TYR A 29 -3.68 -12.67 -11.49
N PRO A 30 -4.27 -13.40 -10.52
CA PRO A 30 -5.70 -13.69 -10.53
C PRO A 30 -6.56 -12.43 -10.41
N GLU A 31 -7.48 -12.23 -11.35
CA GLU A 31 -8.31 -11.01 -11.43
C GLU A 31 -9.21 -10.84 -10.21
N THR A 32 -9.84 -11.92 -9.74
CA THR A 32 -10.69 -11.89 -8.54
C THR A 32 -9.91 -11.47 -7.29
N LEU A 33 -8.66 -11.90 -7.16
CA LEU A 33 -7.77 -11.48 -6.08
C LEU A 33 -7.38 -10.01 -6.23
N GLN A 34 -7.08 -9.58 -7.47
CA GLN A 34 -6.74 -8.20 -7.78
C GLN A 34 -7.84 -7.25 -7.33
N GLU A 35 -9.07 -7.50 -7.74
CA GLU A 35 -10.25 -6.70 -7.40
C GLU A 35 -10.52 -6.70 -5.90
N ALA A 36 -10.44 -7.87 -5.25
CA ALA A 36 -10.66 -7.97 -3.81
C ALA A 36 -9.64 -7.16 -3.01
N ILE A 37 -8.34 -7.26 -3.34
CA ILE A 37 -7.28 -6.49 -2.69
C ILE A 37 -7.49 -4.99 -2.93
N MET A 38 -7.68 -4.58 -4.18
CA MET A 38 -7.86 -3.15 -4.51
C MET A 38 -9.06 -2.57 -3.77
N LYS A 39 -10.20 -3.25 -3.75
CA LYS A 39 -11.40 -2.78 -3.05
C LYS A 39 -11.21 -2.70 -1.54
N TRP A 40 -10.72 -3.77 -0.92
CA TRP A 40 -10.59 -3.85 0.54
C TRP A 40 -9.57 -2.84 1.07
N PHE A 41 -8.36 -2.81 0.48
CA PHE A 41 -7.31 -1.96 0.99
C PHE A 41 -7.50 -0.49 0.64
N LEU A 42 -8.20 -0.17 -0.45
CA LEU A 42 -8.61 1.21 -0.69
C LEU A 42 -9.56 1.70 0.42
N PHE A 43 -10.55 0.89 0.79
CA PHE A 43 -11.43 1.18 1.92
C PHE A 43 -10.63 1.36 3.22
N GLU A 44 -9.72 0.44 3.55
CA GLU A 44 -8.88 0.55 4.75
C GLU A 44 -7.99 1.80 4.76
N ALA A 45 -7.48 2.22 3.60
CA ALA A 45 -6.68 3.45 3.48
C ALA A 45 -7.53 4.69 3.79
N SER A 46 -8.70 4.81 3.17
CA SER A 46 -9.64 5.91 3.42
C SER A 46 -10.17 5.90 4.86
N PHE A 47 -10.41 4.72 5.43
CA PHE A 47 -10.86 4.56 6.80
C PHE A 47 -9.79 4.98 7.82
N SER A 48 -8.52 4.62 7.58
CA SER A 48 -7.41 5.06 8.44
C SER A 48 -7.17 6.57 8.33
N LEU A 49 -7.27 7.15 7.12
CA LEU A 49 -7.20 8.60 6.91
C LEU A 49 -8.30 9.36 7.68
N MET A 50 -9.52 8.84 7.72
CA MET A 50 -10.60 9.44 8.52
C MET A 50 -10.21 9.59 10.01
N PHE A 51 -9.47 8.63 10.56
CA PHE A 51 -8.98 8.72 11.94
C PHE A 51 -7.82 9.70 12.09
N VAL A 52 -6.91 9.77 11.12
CA VAL A 52 -5.88 10.82 11.07
C VAL A 52 -6.55 12.19 11.18
N ASP A 53 -7.53 12.48 10.31
CA ASP A 53 -8.22 13.77 10.23
C ASP A 53 -8.90 14.17 11.55
N LYS A 54 -9.47 13.20 12.27
CA LYS A 54 -10.12 13.44 13.56
C LYS A 54 -9.12 13.64 14.70
N ALA A 55 -7.94 13.01 14.60
CA ALA A 55 -6.95 12.97 15.68
C ALA A 55 -5.86 14.04 15.57
N VAL A 56 -5.73 14.77 14.45
CA VAL A 56 -4.70 15.82 14.25
C VAL A 56 -4.63 16.82 15.42
N HIS A 57 -5.77 17.13 16.05
CA HIS A 57 -5.87 18.09 17.15
C HIS A 57 -5.73 17.51 18.56
N GLN A 58 -5.62 16.19 18.71
CA GLN A 58 -5.83 15.50 19.99
C GLN A 58 -4.55 15.26 20.80
N ASP A 59 -3.42 15.85 20.41
CA ASP A 59 -2.07 15.60 20.97
C ASP A 59 -1.72 14.10 21.09
N ASP A 60 -2.23 13.28 20.16
CA ASP A 60 -1.98 11.84 20.09
C ASP A 60 -1.17 11.47 18.85
N LEU A 61 0.10 11.90 18.85
CA LEU A 61 1.01 11.70 17.74
C LEU A 61 1.23 10.21 17.42
N SER A 62 1.22 9.35 18.43
CA SER A 62 1.39 7.90 18.23
C SER A 62 0.20 7.32 17.46
N TYR A 63 -1.02 7.71 17.82
CA TYR A 63 -2.23 7.28 17.12
C TYR A 63 -2.28 7.78 15.67
N VAL A 64 -1.95 9.06 15.45
CA VAL A 64 -1.85 9.64 14.10
C VAL A 64 -0.81 8.91 13.26
N ALA A 65 0.41 8.73 13.78
CA ALA A 65 1.48 8.03 13.07
C ALA A 65 1.10 6.57 12.73
N GLY A 66 0.41 5.89 13.66
CA GLY A 66 -0.11 4.54 13.44
C GLY A 66 -1.10 4.49 12.28
N HIS A 67 -2.05 5.43 12.21
CA HIS A 67 -3.01 5.48 11.10
C HIS A 67 -2.39 5.94 9.78
N CYS A 68 -1.40 6.84 9.79
CA CYS A 68 -0.62 7.18 8.60
C CYS A 68 0.09 5.92 8.05
N PHE A 69 0.75 5.15 8.90
CA PHE A 69 1.40 3.90 8.49
C PHE A 69 0.40 2.88 7.93
N ARG A 70 -0.76 2.70 8.60
CA ARG A 70 -1.83 1.82 8.10
C ARG A 70 -2.35 2.26 6.74
N ALA A 71 -2.64 3.54 6.56
CA ALA A 71 -3.13 4.08 5.30
C ALA A 71 -2.13 3.83 4.16
N ILE A 72 -0.85 4.16 4.39
CA ILE A 72 0.22 3.99 3.40
C ILE A 72 0.45 2.52 3.08
N SER A 73 0.43 1.63 4.09
CA SER A 73 0.55 0.18 3.91
C SER A 73 -0.58 -0.37 3.06
N SER A 74 -1.81 0.10 3.29
CA SER A 74 -2.98 -0.26 2.49
C SER A 74 -2.87 0.28 1.05
N LEU A 75 -2.42 1.52 0.85
CA LEU A 75 -2.15 2.05 -0.50
C LEU A 75 -1.09 1.24 -1.24
N ASN A 76 -0.03 0.77 -0.56
CA ASN A 76 0.94 -0.13 -1.16
C ASN A 76 0.26 -1.41 -1.67
N GLN A 77 -0.59 -2.06 -0.87
CA GLN A 77 -1.33 -3.26 -1.31
C GLN A 77 -2.15 -3.00 -2.58
N VAL A 78 -2.86 -1.86 -2.63
CA VAL A 78 -3.63 -1.43 -3.82
C VAL A 78 -2.72 -1.27 -5.04
N LEU A 79 -1.59 -0.57 -4.90
CA LEU A 79 -0.68 -0.29 -6.00
C LEU A 79 0.05 -1.54 -6.49
N PHE A 80 0.43 -2.45 -5.59
CA PHE A 80 0.94 -3.78 -5.97
C PHE A 80 -0.10 -4.55 -6.79
N ALA A 81 -1.34 -4.64 -6.31
CA ALA A 81 -2.41 -5.32 -7.04
C ALA A 81 -2.69 -4.68 -8.40
N LYS A 82 -2.80 -3.35 -8.49
CA LYS A 82 -3.03 -2.64 -9.77
C LYS A 82 -1.93 -2.90 -10.79
N ASN A 83 -0.68 -3.04 -10.34
CA ASN A 83 0.47 -3.40 -11.18
C ASN A 83 0.65 -4.92 -11.36
N LYS A 84 -0.30 -5.76 -10.90
CA LYS A 84 -0.25 -7.23 -10.98
C LYS A 84 1.02 -7.83 -10.33
N GLN A 85 1.50 -7.20 -9.26
CA GLN A 85 2.62 -7.65 -8.44
C GLN A 85 2.14 -8.04 -7.05
N TYR A 86 2.82 -9.00 -6.43
CA TYR A 86 2.47 -9.45 -5.08
C TYR A 86 3.21 -8.66 -4.00
N CYS A 87 2.47 -7.96 -3.14
CA CYS A 87 3.02 -7.39 -1.93
C CYS A 87 3.21 -8.50 -0.88
N ILE A 88 4.45 -8.70 -0.43
CA ILE A 88 4.80 -9.82 0.46
C ILE A 88 4.81 -9.37 1.91
N ASN A 89 5.32 -8.16 2.16
CA ASN A 89 5.35 -7.47 3.44
C ASN A 89 5.60 -5.96 3.20
N GLU A 90 5.59 -5.18 4.27
CA GLU A 90 5.71 -3.72 4.25
C GLU A 90 7.16 -3.27 4.04
N LYS A 91 8.14 -4.16 4.23
CA LYS A 91 9.56 -3.82 4.15
C LYS A 91 9.90 -3.39 2.73
N LYS A 92 10.34 -2.13 2.61
CA LYS A 92 10.69 -1.49 1.33
C LYS A 92 9.53 -1.45 0.32
N ALA A 93 8.29 -1.70 0.73
CA ALA A 93 7.13 -1.69 -0.16
C ALA A 93 6.99 -0.34 -0.88
N VAL A 94 7.15 0.77 -0.14
CA VAL A 94 7.13 2.13 -0.70
C VAL A 94 8.19 2.33 -1.79
N MET A 95 9.41 1.83 -1.57
CA MET A 95 10.49 1.92 -2.55
C MET A 95 10.21 1.08 -3.80
N MET A 96 9.62 -0.11 -3.64
CA MET A 96 9.21 -0.96 -4.76
C MET A 96 8.08 -0.29 -5.57
N VAL A 97 7.06 0.25 -4.89
CA VAL A 97 5.96 0.97 -5.54
C VAL A 97 6.47 2.15 -6.35
N ASP A 98 7.48 2.86 -5.86
CA ASP A 98 8.11 3.99 -6.58
C ASP A 98 8.73 3.59 -7.93
N GLN A 99 9.01 2.30 -8.15
CA GLN A 99 9.51 1.76 -9.42
C GLN A 99 8.40 1.31 -10.38
N PHE A 100 7.14 1.30 -9.94
CA PHE A 100 6.02 0.85 -10.76
C PHE A 100 5.65 1.84 -11.86
N ALA A 101 5.08 1.31 -12.94
CA ALA A 101 4.56 2.11 -14.03
C ALA A 101 3.28 2.87 -13.62
N ILE A 102 2.40 2.22 -12.84
CA ILE A 102 1.14 2.79 -12.39
C ILE A 102 1.26 3.17 -10.91
N LYS A 103 1.43 4.45 -10.62
CA LYS A 103 1.56 4.98 -9.25
C LYS A 103 1.25 6.49 -9.19
N PRO A 104 0.95 7.04 -8.00
CA PRO A 104 0.95 8.49 -7.80
C PRO A 104 2.31 9.11 -8.13
N VAL A 105 2.30 10.38 -8.55
CA VAL A 105 3.54 11.11 -8.85
C VAL A 105 4.34 11.32 -7.56
N ASP A 106 5.67 11.14 -7.66
CA ASP A 106 6.62 11.30 -6.56
C ASP A 106 6.24 10.50 -5.30
N TYR A 107 5.66 9.30 -5.47
CA TYR A 107 5.05 8.52 -4.39
C TYR A 107 5.95 8.37 -3.16
N LYS A 108 7.18 7.85 -3.32
CA LYS A 108 8.08 7.67 -2.18
C LYS A 108 8.43 8.99 -1.51
N LYS A 109 8.76 10.01 -2.29
CA LYS A 109 9.14 11.34 -1.77
C LYS A 109 8.01 11.92 -0.92
N ARG A 110 6.75 11.79 -1.36
CA ARG A 110 5.58 12.26 -0.61
C ARG A 110 5.33 11.45 0.66
N VAL A 111 5.50 10.13 0.60
CA VAL A 111 5.42 9.26 1.78
C VAL A 111 6.48 9.64 2.82
N ASP A 112 7.74 9.83 2.41
CA ASP A 112 8.82 10.25 3.30
C ASP A 112 8.51 11.63 3.93
N GLN A 113 7.96 12.55 3.13
CA GLN A 113 7.57 13.87 3.61
C GLN A 113 6.43 13.80 4.64
N ILE A 114 5.42 12.93 4.44
CA ILE A 114 4.34 12.72 5.41
C ILE A 114 4.94 12.34 6.77
N PHE A 115 5.82 11.34 6.82
CA PHE A 115 6.43 10.92 8.09
C PHE A 115 7.37 11.97 8.70
N THR A 116 8.01 12.80 7.87
CA THR A 116 8.87 13.90 8.35
C THR A 116 8.05 15.02 9.01
N LEU A 117 6.82 15.25 8.56
CA LEU A 117 5.93 16.29 9.07
C LEU A 117 5.19 15.89 10.35
N LEU A 118 5.17 14.60 10.70
CA LEU A 118 4.52 14.15 11.93
C LEU A 118 5.27 14.66 13.16
N SER A 119 4.66 15.59 13.88
CA SER A 119 5.25 16.22 15.05
C SER A 119 4.17 16.74 16.02
N LYS A 120 4.60 17.36 17.12
CA LYS A 120 3.69 18.07 18.04
C LYS A 120 3.15 19.37 17.45
N ASP A 121 3.69 19.83 16.33
CA ASP A 121 3.14 20.98 15.61
C ASP A 121 1.90 20.52 14.82
N GLU A 122 0.74 21.02 15.25
CA GLU A 122 -0.54 20.69 14.61
C GLU A 122 -0.57 21.06 13.12
N ASN A 123 0.06 22.17 12.72
CA ASN A 123 0.06 22.60 11.33
C ASN A 123 0.88 21.65 10.46
N GLN A 124 2.02 21.17 10.95
CA GLN A 124 2.82 20.17 10.24
C GLN A 124 2.08 18.84 10.13
N THR A 125 1.48 18.37 11.23
CA THR A 125 0.70 17.13 11.21
C THR A 125 -0.54 17.23 10.32
N ARG A 126 -1.20 18.39 10.27
CA ARG A 126 -2.27 18.67 9.30
C ARG A 126 -1.77 18.61 7.86
N GLN A 127 -0.63 19.22 7.57
CA GLN A 127 -0.02 19.14 6.25
C GLN A 127 0.29 17.69 5.86
N ALA A 128 0.75 16.86 6.81
CA ALA A 128 0.96 15.43 6.59
C ALA A 128 -0.35 14.70 6.24
N ALA A 129 -1.44 15.01 6.96
CA ALA A 129 -2.77 14.47 6.70
C ALA A 129 -3.31 14.87 5.31
N ASP A 130 -3.10 16.13 4.91
CA ASP A 130 -3.50 16.64 3.59
C ASP A 130 -2.74 15.92 2.47
N MET A 131 -1.42 15.75 2.62
CA MET A 131 -0.60 15.00 1.67
C MET A 131 -1.03 13.53 1.55
N LEU A 132 -1.42 12.90 2.67
CA LEU A 132 -1.94 11.54 2.69
C LEU A 132 -3.31 11.46 1.98
N ARG A 133 -4.19 12.44 2.19
CA ARG A 133 -5.47 12.55 1.49
C ARG A 133 -5.30 12.65 -0.02
N ASP A 134 -4.33 13.45 -0.47
CA ASP A 134 -4.03 13.57 -1.89
C ASP A 134 -3.55 12.23 -2.48
N LEU A 135 -2.69 11.49 -1.77
CA LEU A 135 -2.24 10.16 -2.21
C LEU A 135 -3.39 9.15 -2.31
N VAL A 136 -4.33 9.16 -1.36
CA VAL A 136 -5.54 8.33 -1.42
C VAL A 136 -6.37 8.70 -2.65
N ALA A 137 -6.69 9.98 -2.84
CA ALA A 137 -7.51 10.45 -3.95
C ALA A 137 -6.87 10.19 -5.33
N GLU A 138 -5.55 10.35 -5.46
CA GLU A 138 -4.82 10.00 -6.67
C GLU A 138 -4.85 8.50 -6.96
N THR A 139 -4.70 7.67 -5.93
CA THR A 139 -4.82 6.21 -6.07
C THR A 139 -6.21 5.80 -6.51
N GLU A 140 -7.27 6.42 -5.96
CA GLU A 140 -8.65 6.20 -6.42
C GLU A 140 -8.83 6.50 -7.91
N LYS A 141 -8.30 7.64 -8.39
CA LYS A 141 -8.34 8.02 -9.81
C LYS A 141 -7.60 7.02 -10.70
N ILE A 142 -6.43 6.54 -10.27
CA ILE A 142 -5.66 5.51 -10.96
C ILE A 142 -6.47 4.22 -11.15
N LEU A 143 -7.27 3.84 -10.16
CA LEU A 143 -8.10 2.63 -10.24
C LEU A 143 -9.26 2.78 -11.23
N GLN A 144 -9.81 3.99 -11.38
CA GLN A 144 -10.90 4.30 -12.32
C GLN A 144 -10.42 4.48 -13.77
N SER A 145 -9.12 4.70 -13.96
CA SER A 145 -8.49 4.81 -15.28
C SER A 145 -8.39 3.42 -15.92
N LYS A 146 -8.98 3.27 -17.11
CA LYS A 146 -8.94 2.04 -17.92
C LYS A 146 -7.52 1.71 -18.36
#